data_AF-A0A183GQY6-F1
#
_entry.id   AF-A0A183GQY6-F1
#
_cell.length_a   1.000
_cell.length_b   1.000
_cell.length_c   1.000
_cell.angle_alpha   90.00
_cell.angle_beta   90.00
_cell.angle_gamma   90.00
#
_symmetry.space_group_name_H-M   'P 1'
#
loop_
_entity.id
_entity.type
_entity.pdbx_description
1 polymer ?
#
loop_
_entity_poly.entity_id
_entity_poly.type
_entity_poly.pdbx_seq_one_letter_code
_entity_poly.pdbx_strand_id
1 'polypeptide(L)'
;MAEKIVLDCKQVRLLLLYEFKKQSSARAAVNRNVGSYYGLLPQVWFRKFKNGSFCLEDPPRFGRPVAANEDRLLELVPIGSQTLYP
;
A
#
# COMPACT_ATOMS: atom_id res chain seq x y z
N MET A 1 -3.69 25.00 25.73
CA MET A 1 -4.38 23.74 25.40
C MET A 1 -4.02 23.42 23.96
N ALA A 2 -3.33 22.31 23.68
CA ALA A 2 -2.96 21.96 22.31
C ALA A 2 -4.18 21.34 21.63
N GLU A 3 -4.78 22.05 20.69
CA GLU A 3 -5.84 21.48 19.86
C GLU A 3 -5.25 20.32 19.06
N LYS A 4 -5.78 19.12 19.30
CA LYS A 4 -5.42 17.92 18.56
C LYS A 4 -6.06 18.03 17.18
N ILE A 5 -5.34 18.58 16.22
CA ILE A 5 -5.76 18.59 14.82
C ILE A 5 -5.78 17.15 14.33
N VAL A 6 -6.98 16.61 14.09
CA VAL A 6 -7.17 15.31 13.47
C VAL A 6 -7.04 15.51 11.96
N LEU A 7 -5.89 15.13 11.41
CA LEU A 7 -5.63 15.20 9.97
C LEU A 7 -6.18 13.96 9.27
N ASP A 8 -6.81 14.18 8.12
CA ASP A 8 -7.18 13.11 7.19
C ASP A 8 -5.94 12.47 6.53
N CYS A 9 -6.08 11.24 6.05
CA CYS A 9 -5.02 10.52 5.34
C CYS A 9 -4.45 11.31 4.15
N LYS A 10 -5.29 12.00 3.36
CA LYS A 10 -4.80 12.82 2.24
C LYS A 10 -4.00 14.03 2.73
N GLN A 11 -4.44 14.66 3.83
CA GLN A 11 -3.74 15.80 4.42
C GLN A 11 -2.37 15.40 4.98
N VAL A 12 -2.28 14.23 5.63
CA VAL A 12 -1.00 13.66 6.08
C VAL A 12 -0.06 13.43 4.90
N ARG A 13 -0.54 12.87 3.79
CA ARG A 13 0.27 12.62 2.58
C ARG A 13 0.75 13.94 1.94
N LEU A 14 -0.10 14.96 1.89
CA LEU A 14 0.26 16.29 1.40
C LEU A 14 1.37 16.92 2.24
N LEU A 15 1.27 16.80 3.57
CA LEU A 15 2.26 17.34 4.49
C LEU A 15 3.60 16.62 4.34
N LEU A 16 3.59 15.30 4.16
CA LEU A 16 4.79 14.51 3.84
C LEU A 16 5.43 14.94 2.52
N LEU A 17 4.63 15.24 1.50
CA LEU A 17 5.13 15.75 0.21
C LEU A 17 5.80 17.12 0.39
N TYR A 18 5.19 18.01 1.15
CA TYR A 18 5.76 19.33 1.45
C TYR A 18 7.12 19.20 2.16
N GLU A 19 7.22 18.35 3.19
CA GLU A 19 8.47 18.10 3.89
C GLU A 19 9.53 17.45 2.99
N PHE A 20 9.12 16.52 2.12
CA PHE A 20 10.01 15.92 1.11
C PHE A 20 10.58 16.97 0.16
N LYS A 21 9.74 17.90 -0.35
CA LYS A 21 10.20 18.99 -1.23
C LYS A 21 11.12 19.98 -0.51
N LYS A 22 10.97 20.12 0.81
CA LYS A 22 11.90 20.86 1.67
C LYS A 22 13.21 20.12 1.99
N GLN A 23 13.42 18.92 1.40
CA GLN A 23 14.56 18.05 1.67
C GLN A 23 14.71 17.64 3.15
N SER A 24 13.63 17.75 3.93
CA SER A 24 13.64 17.25 5.30
C SER A 24 13.56 15.73 5.30
N SER A 25 14.26 15.07 6.21
CA SER A 25 14.21 13.60 6.29
C SER A 25 12.83 13.12 6.71
N ALA A 26 12.42 11.92 6.27
CA ALA A 26 11.14 11.32 6.64
C ALA A 26 10.96 11.27 8.17
N ARG A 27 12.05 10.97 8.90
CA ARG A 27 12.07 10.91 10.36
C ARG A 27 11.81 12.26 11.02
N ALA A 28 12.36 13.34 10.45
CA ALA A 28 12.07 14.70 10.90
C ALA A 28 10.61 15.10 10.62
N ALA A 29 10.06 14.71 9.47
CA ALA A 29 8.66 14.95 9.12
C ALA A 29 7.66 14.25 10.05
N VAL A 30 7.93 12.99 10.45
CA VAL A 30 7.09 12.24 11.39
C VAL A 30 7.01 12.94 12.75
N ASN A 31 8.18 13.24 13.33
CA ASN A 31 8.27 13.78 14.68
C ASN A 31 7.59 15.16 14.83
N ARG A 32 7.50 15.93 13.74
CA ARG A 32 6.97 17.30 13.78
C ARG A 32 5.46 17.37 13.60
N ASN A 33 4.90 16.48 12.77
CA ASN A 33 3.62 16.73 12.14
C ASN A 33 2.66 15.53 12.18
N VAL A 34 3.18 14.32 12.32
CA VAL A 34 2.42 13.08 12.10
C VAL A 34 2.70 12.18 13.29
N GLY A 35 1.95 12.37 14.37
CA GLY A 35 2.07 11.54 15.56
C GLY A 35 2.06 10.04 15.24
N SER A 36 2.61 9.24 16.17
CA SER A 36 2.88 7.79 16.11
C SER A 36 1.83 6.89 15.42
N TYR A 37 0.59 7.36 15.25
CA TYR A 37 -0.53 6.71 14.56
C TYR A 37 -0.22 6.19 13.15
N TYR A 38 0.86 6.64 12.52
CA TYR A 38 1.16 6.35 11.13
C TYR A 38 2.60 5.84 10.90
N GLY A 39 3.22 5.23 11.92
CA GLY A 39 4.66 4.89 11.95
C GLY A 39 5.28 4.20 10.71
N LEU A 40 4.48 3.58 9.83
CA LEU A 40 4.95 2.93 8.60
C LEU A 40 4.71 3.74 7.31
N LEU A 41 3.90 4.81 7.34
CA LEU A 41 3.54 5.58 6.14
C LEU A 41 4.66 6.50 5.61
N PRO A 42 5.40 7.27 6.44
CA PRO A 42 6.29 8.31 5.94
C PRO A 42 7.43 7.78 5.09
N GLN A 43 8.06 6.67 5.48
CA GLN A 43 9.16 6.07 4.71
C GLN A 43 8.67 5.51 3.36
N VAL A 44 7.49 4.87 3.35
CA VAL A 44 6.87 4.35 2.13
C VAL A 44 6.53 5.49 1.16
N TRP A 45 5.94 6.56 1.67
CA TRP A 45 5.62 7.75 0.86
C TRP A 45 6.87 8.45 0.35
N PHE A 46 7.90 8.61 1.18
CA PHE A 46 9.18 9.17 0.74
C PHE A 46 9.84 8.32 -0.35
N ARG A 47 9.74 6.99 -0.27
CA ARG A 47 10.21 6.09 -1.34
C ARG A 47 9.42 6.30 -2.63
N LYS A 48 8.09 6.43 -2.55
CA LYS A 48 7.25 6.77 -3.72
C LYS A 48 7.65 8.10 -4.35
N PHE A 49 7.87 9.14 -3.54
CA PHE A 49 8.28 10.46 -4.03
C PHE A 49 9.67 10.44 -4.67
N LYS A 50 10.61 9.66 -4.14
CA LYS A 50 11.92 9.43 -4.78
C LYS A 50 11.80 8.74 -6.13
N ASN A 51 10.80 7.87 -6.29
CA ASN A 51 10.50 7.21 -7.57
C ASN A 51 9.71 8.13 -8.54
N GLY A 52 9.50 9.41 -8.21
CA GLY A 52 8.77 10.37 -9.04
C GLY A 52 7.24 10.27 -8.96
N SER A 53 6.69 9.42 -8.10
CA SER A 53 5.25 9.27 -7.93
C SER A 53 4.71 10.22 -6.85
N PHE A 54 4.06 11.30 -7.27
CA PHE A 54 3.45 12.30 -6.37
C PHE A 54 1.94 12.13 -6.16
N CYS A 55 1.33 11.07 -6.69
CA CYS A 55 -0.09 10.78 -6.50
C CYS A 55 -0.39 10.53 -5.02
N LEU A 56 -1.25 11.35 -4.41
CA LEU A 56 -1.62 11.24 -2.99
C LEU A 56 -2.78 10.27 -2.74
N GLU A 57 -3.37 9.72 -3.81
CA GLU A 57 -4.45 8.76 -3.70
C GLU A 57 -3.91 7.35 -3.51
N ASP A 58 -4.73 6.48 -2.94
CA ASP A 58 -4.40 5.06 -2.91
C ASP A 58 -4.55 4.50 -4.33
N PRO A 59 -3.59 3.67 -4.79
CA PRO A 59 -3.77 2.98 -6.06
C PRO A 59 -5.03 2.11 -5.99
N PRO A 60 -5.60 1.74 -7.15
CA PRO A 60 -6.73 0.81 -7.20
C PRO A 60 -6.42 -0.40 -6.32
N ARG A 61 -7.33 -0.72 -5.39
CA ARG A 61 -7.20 -1.92 -4.59
C ARG A 61 -7.46 -3.10 -5.50
N PHE A 62 -6.39 -3.69 -6.03
CA PHE A 62 -6.50 -4.96 -6.72
C PHE A 62 -6.96 -5.99 -5.69
N GLY A 63 -8.12 -6.58 -5.94
CA GLY A 63 -8.65 -7.66 -5.12
C GLY A 63 -7.75 -8.90 -5.18
N ARG A 64 -8.17 -9.97 -4.50
CA ARG A 64 -7.51 -11.27 -4.63
C ARG A 64 -7.43 -11.60 -6.13
N PRO A 65 -6.23 -11.91 -6.67
CA PRO A 65 -6.14 -12.41 -8.03
C PRO A 65 -7.10 -13.59 -8.16
N VAL A 66 -7.97 -13.57 -9.17
CA VAL A 66 -8.82 -14.72 -9.46
C VAL A 66 -7.88 -15.90 -9.67
N ALA A 67 -7.92 -16.86 -8.75
CA ALA A 67 -7.15 -18.10 -8.87
C ALA A 67 -7.57 -18.77 -10.18
N ALA A 68 -6.59 -19.38 -10.86
CA ALA A 68 -6.69 -19.92 -12.20
C ALA A 68 -8.07 -20.50 -12.56
N ASN A 69 -8.52 -20.24 -13.79
CA ASN A 69 -9.78 -20.76 -14.32
C ASN A 69 -9.87 -22.27 -14.07
N GLU A 70 -10.84 -22.67 -13.23
CA GLU A 70 -11.08 -24.06 -12.84
C GLU A 70 -11.34 -24.94 -14.08
N ASP A 71 -11.97 -24.40 -15.12
CA ASP A 71 -12.22 -25.10 -16.38
C ASP A 71 -10.90 -25.48 -17.08
N ARG A 72 -9.90 -24.58 -17.03
CA ARG A 72 -8.56 -24.86 -17.57
C ARG A 72 -7.78 -25.85 -16.70
N LEU A 73 -8.07 -25.94 -15.42
CA LEU A 73 -7.46 -26.93 -14.54
C LEU A 73 -8.04 -28.31 -14.79
N LEU A 74 -9.35 -28.41 -15.07
CA LEU A 74 -10.03 -29.66 -15.40
C LEU A 74 -9.58 -30.22 -16.75
N GLU A 75 -9.27 -29.37 -17.74
CA GLU A 75 -8.68 -29.80 -19.02
C GLU A 75 -7.28 -30.43 -18.86
N LEU A 76 -6.56 -30.09 -17.79
CA LEU A 76 -5.23 -30.63 -17.49
C LEU A 76 -5.28 -31.93 -16.68
N VAL A 77 -6.45 -32.36 -16.21
CA VAL A 77 -6.63 -33.64 -15.53
C VAL A 77 -6.75 -34.75 -16.58
N PRO A 78 -5.77 -35.68 -16.69
CA PRO A 78 -5.92 -36.82 -17.58
C PRO A 78 -7.10 -37.67 -17.13
N ILE A 79 -7.93 -38.12 -18.07
CA ILE A 79 -9.14 -38.96 -17.88
C ILE A 79 -8.84 -40.36 -17.30
N GLY A 80 -7.64 -40.59 -16.74
CA GLY A 80 -7.16 -41.89 -16.26
C GLY A 80 -7.16 -42.11 -14.75
N SER A 81 -7.56 -41.14 -13.91
CA SER A 81 -7.45 -41.25 -12.45
C SER A 81 -8.66 -41.90 -11.76
N GLN A 82 -9.39 -42.75 -12.47
CA GLN A 82 -10.50 -43.54 -11.93
C GLN A 82 -10.26 -45.03 -12.20
N THR A 83 -9.13 -45.54 -11.74
CA THR A 83 -8.96 -46.99 -11.61
C THR A 83 -8.40 -47.35 -10.24
N LEU A 84 -9.19 -48.16 -9.54
CA LEU A 84 -8.79 -49.12 -8.50
C LEU A 84 -8.44 -48.56 -7.13
N TYR A 85 -9.45 -48.53 -6.26
CA TYR A 85 -9.27 -49.03 -4.90
C TYR A 85 -9.89 -50.44 -4.81
N PRO A 86 -9.20 -51.42 -4.20
CA PRO A 86 -9.76 -52.76 -3.95
C PRO A 86 -10.90 -52.73 -2.93
#